data_AF-A0A1H2RQ64-F1
#
_entry.id   AF-A0A1H2RQ64-F1
#
_cell.length_a   1.000
_cell.length_b   1.000
_cell.length_c   1.000
_cell.angle_alpha   90.00
_cell.angle_beta   90.00
_cell.angle_gamma   90.00
#
_symmetry.space_group_name_H-M   'P 1'
#
loop_
_entity.id
_entity.type
_entity.pdbx_description
1 polymer ?
#
loop_
_entity_poly.entity_id
_entity_poly.type
_entity_poly.pdbx_seq_one_letter_code
_entity_poly.pdbx_strand_id
1 'polypeptide(L)'
;MKYEMKHAVYEEMIEHLDHKEPSSVEDFVQQAAEDFEMTLLLPFYMYYYHPHEWQNYSLFADDPLPKTLNYAAYIALDAPALNVDPKLKRFFYGTYCITSSPPDDRTMLSLEEWTMHLFRKYWQLYQKTSFFGNRVEVLDSQTSRWIPKTTPR
;
A
#
# COMPACT_ATOMS: atom_id res chain seq x y z
N MET A 1 -13.63 -8.11 -1.89
CA MET A 1 -12.80 -7.16 -1.13
C MET A 1 -11.32 -7.14 -1.53
N LYS A 2 -10.66 -8.29 -1.76
CA LYS A 2 -9.21 -8.30 -2.09
C LYS A 2 -8.89 -7.63 -3.43
N TYR A 3 -9.77 -7.77 -4.43
CA TYR A 3 -9.59 -7.18 -5.75
C TYR A 3 -9.81 -5.66 -5.71
N GLU A 4 -10.82 -5.23 -4.97
CA GLU A 4 -11.23 -3.83 -4.81
C GLU A 4 -10.16 -3.03 -4.04
N MET A 5 -9.56 -3.61 -3.00
CA MET A 5 -8.46 -2.98 -2.27
C MET A 5 -7.19 -2.90 -3.13
N LYS A 6 -6.86 -3.99 -3.85
CA LYS A 6 -5.75 -4.01 -4.81
C LYS A 6 -5.92 -2.94 -5.90
N HIS A 7 -7.14 -2.76 -6.39
CA HIS A 7 -7.48 -1.75 -7.38
C HIS A 7 -7.42 -0.33 -6.81
N ALA A 8 -7.98 -0.09 -5.62
CA ALA A 8 -7.93 1.20 -4.93
C ALA A 8 -6.49 1.68 -4.70
N VAL A 9 -5.61 0.77 -4.25
CA VAL A 9 -4.19 1.06 -4.04
C VAL A 9 -3.48 1.40 -5.35
N TYR A 10 -3.82 0.72 -6.45
CA TYR A 10 -3.22 0.99 -7.75
C TYR A 10 -3.64 2.33 -8.32
N GLU A 11 -4.95 2.62 -8.32
CA GLU A 11 -5.47 3.91 -8.80
C GLU A 11 -4.87 5.08 -8.02
N GLU A 12 -4.75 4.98 -6.69
CA GLU A 12 -4.08 6.03 -5.92
C GLU A 12 -2.59 6.11 -6.25
N MET A 13 -1.87 4.98 -6.30
CA MET A 13 -0.43 5.01 -6.55
C MET A 13 -0.10 5.59 -7.94
N ILE A 14 -0.86 5.22 -8.97
CA ILE A 14 -0.54 5.62 -10.34
C ILE A 14 -0.75 7.13 -10.58
N GLU A 15 -1.63 7.77 -9.79
CA GLU A 15 -1.81 9.24 -9.78
C GLU A 15 -0.54 9.96 -9.30
N HIS A 16 0.19 9.38 -8.33
CA HIS A 16 1.45 9.93 -7.83
C HIS A 16 2.65 9.66 -8.74
N LEU A 17 2.55 8.66 -9.62
CA LEU A 17 3.63 8.23 -10.50
C LEU A 17 3.61 8.89 -11.88
N ASP A 18 2.75 9.89 -12.10
CA ASP A 18 2.50 10.47 -13.44
C ASP A 18 2.24 9.39 -14.51
N HIS A 19 1.55 8.31 -14.12
CA HIS A 19 1.30 7.13 -14.94
C HIS A 19 2.54 6.38 -15.46
N LYS A 20 3.69 6.54 -14.80
CA LYS A 20 4.94 5.86 -15.15
C LYS A 20 5.50 5.10 -13.96
N GLU A 21 5.36 3.78 -13.98
CA GLU A 21 5.92 2.93 -12.93
C GLU A 21 7.46 3.02 -12.89
N PRO A 22 8.05 3.23 -11.69
CA PRO A 22 9.48 3.15 -11.47
C PRO A 22 10.05 1.79 -11.87
N SER A 23 11.33 1.76 -12.25
CA SER A 23 11.96 0.57 -12.82
C SER A 23 12.45 -0.44 -11.77
N SER A 24 12.54 -0.01 -10.52
CA SER A 24 13.03 -0.81 -9.39
C SER A 24 12.35 -0.42 -8.07
N VAL A 25 12.41 -1.29 -7.07
CA VAL A 25 11.92 -0.97 -5.70
C VAL A 25 12.71 0.19 -5.09
N GLU A 26 14.01 0.29 -5.39
CA GLU A 26 14.84 1.41 -4.94
C GLU A 26 14.33 2.73 -5.52
N ASP A 27 14.02 2.78 -6.82
CA ASP A 27 13.45 3.97 -7.47
C ASP A 27 12.10 4.35 -6.83
N PHE A 28 11.27 3.34 -6.53
CA PHE A 28 9.99 3.54 -5.84
C PHE A 28 10.19 4.17 -4.46
N VAL A 29 11.16 3.69 -3.69
CA VAL A 29 11.45 4.19 -2.33
C VAL A 29 12.02 5.61 -2.39
N GLN A 30 12.91 5.89 -3.35
CA GLN A 30 13.47 7.23 -3.56
C GLN A 30 12.39 8.26 -3.93
N GLN A 31 11.50 7.92 -4.88
CA GLN A 31 10.39 8.81 -5.23
C GLN A 31 9.42 8.99 -4.07
N ALA A 32 9.08 7.90 -3.36
CA ALA A 32 8.21 7.99 -2.19
C ALA A 32 8.81 8.89 -1.10
N ALA A 33 10.13 8.86 -0.88
CA ALA A 33 10.78 9.72 0.12
C ALA A 33 10.56 11.23 -0.15
N GLU A 34 10.23 11.62 -1.38
CA GLU A 34 9.91 13.00 -1.78
C GLU A 34 8.40 13.30 -1.76
N ASP A 35 7.54 12.27 -1.82
CA ASP A 35 6.08 12.39 -1.79
C ASP A 35 5.49 11.60 -0.60
N PHE A 36 5.01 12.36 0.40
CA PHE A 36 4.45 11.79 1.62
C PHE A 36 3.25 10.87 1.37
N GLU A 37 2.35 11.21 0.46
CA GLU A 37 1.17 10.39 0.18
C GLU A 37 1.56 9.11 -0.54
N MET A 38 2.52 9.19 -1.46
CA MET A 38 3.12 8.01 -2.09
C MET A 38 3.79 7.10 -1.06
N THR A 39 4.52 7.67 -0.08
CA THR A 39 5.12 6.90 1.03
C THR A 39 4.06 6.11 1.81
N LEU A 40 2.90 6.69 2.08
CA LEU A 40 1.82 6.00 2.78
C LEU A 40 1.16 4.89 1.94
N LEU A 41 1.19 5.00 0.61
CA LEU A 41 0.70 3.98 -0.32
C LEU A 41 1.69 2.84 -0.53
N LEU A 42 2.99 3.15 -0.47
CA LEU A 42 4.09 2.27 -0.83
C LEU A 42 3.99 0.87 -0.21
N PRO A 43 3.83 0.68 1.12
CA PRO A 43 3.80 -0.66 1.70
C PRO A 43 2.63 -1.50 1.18
N PHE A 44 1.47 -0.87 0.94
CA PHE A 44 0.29 -1.55 0.43
C PHE A 44 0.43 -1.90 -1.06
N TYR A 45 0.97 -0.97 -1.87
CA TYR A 45 1.22 -1.22 -3.29
C TYR A 45 2.24 -2.36 -3.46
N MET A 46 3.34 -2.29 -2.71
CA MET A 46 4.38 -3.31 -2.71
C MET A 46 3.83 -4.68 -2.30
N TYR A 47 2.97 -4.77 -1.28
CA TYR A 47 2.29 -6.03 -0.95
C TYR A 47 1.47 -6.62 -2.11
N TYR A 48 0.74 -5.78 -2.86
CA TYR A 48 -0.16 -6.24 -3.91
C TYR A 48 0.51 -6.56 -5.25
N TYR A 49 1.63 -5.90 -5.55
CA TYR A 49 2.26 -5.93 -6.88
C TYR A 49 3.71 -6.45 -6.86
N HIS A 50 4.48 -6.18 -5.80
CA HIS A 50 5.91 -6.56 -5.72
C HIS A 50 6.30 -7.12 -4.34
N PRO A 51 5.57 -8.13 -3.79
CA PRO A 51 5.76 -8.53 -2.41
C PRO A 51 7.12 -9.17 -2.14
N HIS A 52 7.70 -9.86 -3.13
CA HIS A 52 8.99 -10.54 -2.98
C HIS A 52 10.16 -9.54 -3.05
N GLU A 53 10.09 -8.62 -4.00
CA GLU A 53 11.08 -7.56 -4.18
C GLU A 53 11.09 -6.63 -2.96
N TRP A 54 9.91 -6.30 -2.43
CA TRP A 54 9.78 -5.51 -1.20
C TRP A 54 10.39 -6.18 0.02
N GLN A 55 10.14 -7.48 0.21
CA GLN A 55 10.73 -8.25 1.30
C GLN A 55 12.25 -8.29 1.20
N ASN A 56 12.78 -8.57 0.02
CA ASN A 56 14.22 -8.59 -0.22
C ASN A 56 14.85 -7.21 0.02
N TYR A 57 14.26 -6.15 -0.54
CA TYR A 57 14.76 -4.79 -0.34
C TYR A 57 14.73 -4.39 1.13
N SER A 58 13.62 -4.64 1.83
CA SER A 58 13.48 -4.32 3.26
C SER A 58 14.47 -5.09 4.15
N LEU A 59 14.94 -6.26 3.73
CA LEU A 59 15.91 -7.08 4.45
C LEU A 59 17.34 -6.60 4.23
N PHE A 60 17.71 -6.35 2.97
CA PHE A 60 19.11 -6.19 2.57
C PHE A 60 19.53 -4.74 2.32
N ALA A 61 18.60 -3.83 2.04
CA ALA A 61 18.93 -2.41 1.87
C ALA A 61 19.28 -1.75 3.21
N ASP A 62 20.22 -0.80 3.16
CA ASP A 62 20.56 0.09 4.28
C ASP A 62 19.64 1.32 4.34
N ASP A 63 18.39 1.15 3.87
CA ASP A 63 17.35 2.17 3.94
C ASP A 63 16.45 1.91 5.15
N PRO A 64 16.32 2.85 6.10
CA PRO A 64 15.44 2.69 7.26
C PRO A 64 13.95 2.73 6.89
N LEU A 65 13.57 3.42 5.82
CA LEU A 65 12.16 3.72 5.50
C LEU A 65 11.33 2.44 5.26
N PRO A 66 11.75 1.47 4.41
CA PRO A 66 11.00 0.23 4.23
C PRO A 66 10.76 -0.55 5.53
N LYS A 67 11.75 -0.60 6.43
CA LYS A 67 11.63 -1.27 7.73
C LYS A 67 10.63 -0.54 8.60
N THR A 68 10.74 0.79 8.72
CA THR A 68 9.79 1.61 9.47
C THR A 68 8.36 1.46 8.95
N LEU A 69 8.15 1.50 7.63
CA LEU A 69 6.82 1.33 7.03
C LEU A 69 6.24 -0.07 7.27
N ASN A 70 7.06 -1.13 7.22
CA ASN A 70 6.61 -2.49 7.55
C ASN A 70 6.17 -2.59 9.02
N TYR A 71 6.96 -2.04 9.95
CA TYR A 71 6.63 -2.02 11.38
C TYR A 71 5.35 -1.23 11.64
N ALA A 72 5.27 -0.02 11.12
CA ALA A 72 4.13 0.86 11.29
C ALA A 72 2.86 0.27 10.66
N ALA A 73 2.95 -0.35 9.47
CA ALA A 73 1.84 -1.02 8.82
C ALA A 73 1.35 -2.23 9.64
N TYR A 74 2.25 -3.03 10.21
CA TYR A 74 1.87 -4.14 11.08
C TYR A 74 1.05 -3.65 12.28
N ILE A 75 1.53 -2.62 13.00
CA ILE A 75 0.84 -2.06 14.16
C ILE A 75 -0.50 -1.43 13.75
N ALA A 76 -0.51 -0.65 12.67
CA ALA A 76 -1.71 0.01 12.16
C ALA A 76 -2.82 -0.99 11.83
N LEU A 77 -2.47 -2.13 11.22
CA LEU A 77 -3.41 -3.17 10.82
C LEU A 77 -3.79 -4.13 11.95
N ASP A 78 -3.14 -4.04 13.12
CA ASP A 78 -3.53 -4.76 14.33
C ASP A 78 -4.69 -4.06 15.07
N ALA A 79 -5.04 -2.84 14.68
CA ALA A 79 -6.12 -2.08 15.29
C ALA A 79 -7.47 -2.84 15.25
N PRO A 80 -8.13 -3.08 16.41
CA PRO A 80 -9.36 -3.88 16.49
C PRO A 80 -10.54 -3.36 15.64
N ALA A 81 -10.52 -2.08 15.29
CA ALA A 81 -11.57 -1.44 14.51
C ALA A 81 -11.51 -1.76 12.99
N LEU A 82 -10.42 -2.36 12.51
CA LEU A 82 -10.22 -2.62 11.08
C LEU A 82 -10.56 -4.07 10.71
N ASN A 83 -11.43 -4.24 9.71
CA ASN A 83 -11.64 -5.53 9.06
C ASN A 83 -10.55 -5.77 7.99
N VAL A 84 -9.34 -6.11 8.45
CA VAL A 84 -8.16 -6.28 7.58
C VAL A 84 -8.12 -7.68 6.96
N ASP A 85 -7.67 -7.78 5.70
CA ASP A 85 -7.31 -9.08 5.10
C ASP A 85 -6.24 -9.77 5.97
N PRO A 86 -6.52 -10.97 6.54
CA PRO A 86 -5.55 -11.68 7.37
C PRO A 86 -4.20 -11.94 6.67
N LYS A 87 -4.19 -12.04 5.34
CA LYS A 87 -2.95 -12.22 4.56
C LYS A 87 -2.09 -10.97 4.55
N LEU A 88 -2.71 -9.79 4.47
CA LEU A 88 -2.01 -8.50 4.51
C LEU A 88 -1.34 -8.30 5.87
N LYS A 89 -2.11 -8.50 6.95
CA LYS A 89 -1.57 -8.42 8.31
C LYS A 89 -0.44 -9.42 8.54
N ARG A 90 -0.61 -10.67 8.08
CA ARG A 90 0.43 -11.70 8.19
C ARG A 90 1.68 -11.36 7.39
N PHE A 91 1.56 -10.71 6.24
CA PHE A 91 2.70 -10.26 5.45
C PHE A 91 3.56 -9.28 6.23
N PHE A 92 2.95 -8.22 6.79
CA PHE A 92 3.70 -7.23 7.58
C PHE A 92 4.20 -7.76 8.92
N TYR A 93 3.48 -8.70 9.54
CA TYR A 93 4.00 -9.44 10.69
C TYR A 93 5.25 -10.25 10.32
N GLY A 94 5.22 -10.92 9.17
CA GLY A 94 6.35 -11.69 8.65
C GLY A 94 7.58 -10.81 8.42
N THR A 95 7.40 -9.63 7.80
CA THR A 95 8.50 -8.67 7.58
C THR A 95 9.01 -8.06 8.89
N TYR A 96 8.10 -7.77 9.83
CA TYR A 96 8.44 -7.32 11.19
C TYR A 96 9.33 -8.33 11.92
N CYS A 97 9.02 -9.62 11.85
CA CYS A 97 9.77 -10.64 12.61
C CYS A 97 11.19 -10.90 12.10
N ILE A 98 11.46 -10.64 10.82
CA ILE A 98 12.74 -10.96 10.17
C ILE A 98 13.64 -9.75 9.97
N THR A 99 13.12 -8.54 10.15
CA THR A 99 13.91 -7.31 10.10
C THR A 99 14.28 -6.85 11.52
N SER A 100 15.42 -6.17 11.66
CA SER A 100 15.75 -5.50 12.93
C SER A 100 14.82 -4.32 13.16
N SER A 101 14.52 -4.00 14.42
CA SER A 101 13.73 -2.81 14.77
C SER A 101 14.31 -1.58 14.07
N PRO A 102 13.48 -0.76 13.41
CA PRO A 102 13.96 0.46 12.80
C PRO A 102 14.51 1.39 13.90
N PRO A 103 15.63 2.08 13.64
CA PRO A 103 16.11 3.11 14.54
C PRO A 103 15.18 4.34 14.47
N ASP A 104 14.70 4.79 15.63
CA ASP A 104 13.69 5.86 15.76
C ASP A 104 14.13 7.22 15.17
N ASP A 105 15.42 7.43 14.97
CA ASP A 105 16.03 8.71 14.57
C ASP A 105 16.36 8.84 13.08
N ARG A 106 16.11 7.80 12.28
CA ARG A 106 16.54 7.77 10.86
C ARG A 106 15.43 8.02 9.83
N THR A 107 14.19 8.23 10.26
CA THR A 107 13.08 8.56 9.36
C THR A 107 12.45 9.91 9.70
N MET A 108 11.75 10.51 8.73
CA MET A 108 11.12 11.84 8.86
C MET A 108 10.15 11.95 10.04
N LEU A 109 9.39 10.89 10.31
CA LEU A 109 8.44 10.81 11.42
C LEU A 109 8.85 9.71 12.40
N SER A 110 8.34 9.82 13.63
CA SER A 110 8.40 8.73 14.60
C SER A 110 7.57 7.52 14.15
N LEU A 111 7.85 6.35 14.71
CA LEU A 111 7.09 5.14 14.42
C LEU A 111 5.59 5.28 14.74
N GLU A 112 5.26 6.00 15.81
CA GLU A 112 3.87 6.27 16.22
C GLU A 112 3.12 7.11 15.17
N GLU A 113 3.76 8.19 14.69
CA GLU A 113 3.19 9.05 13.66
C GLU A 113 2.98 8.26 12.35
N TRP A 114 3.98 7.50 11.90
CA TRP A 114 3.84 6.62 10.74
C TRP A 114 2.67 5.65 10.89
N THR A 115 2.52 5.05 12.06
CA THR A 115 1.44 4.10 12.37
C THR A 115 0.08 4.79 12.24
N MET A 116 -0.07 5.99 12.81
CA MET A 116 -1.31 6.76 12.71
C MET A 116 -1.65 7.11 11.26
N HIS A 117 -0.67 7.56 10.48
CA HIS A 117 -0.88 7.94 9.09
C HIS A 117 -1.23 6.73 8.20
N LEU A 118 -0.53 5.60 8.38
CA LEU A 118 -0.83 4.37 7.66
C LEU A 118 -2.20 3.78 8.03
N PHE A 119 -2.61 3.87 9.29
CA PHE A 119 -3.96 3.50 9.71
C PHE A 119 -5.01 4.33 8.97
N ARG A 120 -4.84 5.65 8.94
CA ARG A 120 -5.77 6.57 8.24
C ARG A 120 -5.80 6.29 6.74
N LYS A 121 -4.63 6.08 6.12
CA LYS A 121 -4.53 5.77 4.70
C LYS A 121 -5.21 4.45 4.35
N TYR A 122 -4.96 3.39 5.14
CA TYR A 122 -5.64 2.11 4.96
C TYR A 122 -7.16 2.27 5.06
N TRP A 123 -7.65 3.03 6.05
CA TRP A 123 -9.08 3.28 6.20
C TRP A 123 -9.67 4.05 5.01
N GLN A 124 -8.97 5.05 4.48
CA GLN A 124 -9.40 5.79 3.28
C GLN A 124 -9.48 4.88 2.06
N LEU A 125 -8.45 4.06 1.83
CA LEU A 125 -8.43 3.06 0.75
C LEU A 125 -9.60 2.06 0.91
N TYR A 126 -9.84 1.59 2.14
CA TYR A 126 -10.97 0.72 2.45
C TYR A 126 -12.31 1.38 2.12
N GLN A 127 -12.50 2.65 2.50
CA GLN A 127 -13.69 3.41 2.13
C GLN A 127 -13.85 3.55 0.61
N LYS A 128 -12.75 3.75 -0.13
CA LYS A 128 -12.77 3.75 -1.61
C LYS A 128 -13.23 2.41 -2.20
N THR A 129 -12.96 1.28 -1.55
CA THR A 129 -13.45 -0.03 -2.02
C THR A 129 -14.97 -0.13 -2.11
N SER A 130 -15.70 0.62 -1.29
CA SER A 130 -17.17 0.67 -1.35
C SER A 130 -17.70 1.28 -2.66
N PHE A 131 -16.91 2.14 -3.32
CA PHE A 131 -17.26 2.69 -4.63
C PHE A 131 -17.08 1.65 -5.75
N PHE A 132 -16.12 0.74 -5.63
CA PHE A 132 -15.93 -0.36 -6.58
C PHE A 132 -17.00 -1.45 -6.41
N GLY A 133 -17.42 -1.74 -5.18
CA GLY A 133 -18.53 -2.69 -4.92
C GLY A 133 -19.88 -2.26 -5.52
N ASN A 134 -20.05 -0.95 -5.80
CA ASN A 134 -21.25 -0.38 -6.42
C ASN A 134 -21.11 -0.14 -7.93
N ARG A 135 -19.93 -0.35 -8.53
CA ARG A 135 -19.74 -0.28 -9.98
C ARG A 135 -19.95 -1.68 -10.56
N VAL A 136 -21.06 -1.87 -11.27
CA VAL A 136 -21.22 -3.03 -12.14
C VAL A 136 -20.23 -2.85 -13.29
N GLU A 137 -19.08 -3.51 -13.24
CA GLU A 137 -18.15 -3.52 -14.37
C GLU A 137 -18.65 -4.51 -15.41
N VAL A 138 -18.73 -4.07 -16.67
CA VAL A 138 -19.05 -4.94 -17.80
C VAL A 138 -17.77 -5.07 -18.62
N LEU A 139 -17.41 -6.31 -18.95
CA LEU A 139 -16.34 -6.57 -19.89
C LEU A 139 -16.77 -6.06 -21.27
N ASP A 140 -16.10 -5.02 -21.75
CA ASP A 140 -16.32 -4.53 -23.10
C ASP A 140 -15.80 -5.56 -24.10
N SER A 141 -16.70 -6.08 -24.94
CA SER A 141 -16.39 -7.16 -25.88
C SER A 141 -15.51 -6.72 -27.06
N GLN A 142 -15.34 -5.42 -27.27
CA GLN A 142 -14.51 -4.88 -28.36
C GLN A 142 -13.08 -4.58 -27.90
N THR A 143 -12.93 -4.13 -26.65
CA THR A 143 -11.62 -3.70 -26.12
C THR A 143 -11.03 -4.70 -25.12
N SER A 144 -11.80 -5.71 -24.68
CA SER A 144 -11.43 -6.64 -23.60
C SER A 144 -11.01 -5.92 -22.30
N ARG A 145 -11.49 -4.69 -22.11
CA ARG A 145 -11.26 -3.89 -20.91
C ARG A 145 -12.52 -3.90 -20.04
N TRP A 146 -12.33 -3.86 -18.73
CA TRP A 146 -13.42 -3.69 -17.79
C TRP A 146 -13.83 -2.23 -17.79
N ILE A 147 -15.10 -1.95 -18.14
CA ILE A 147 -15.64 -0.60 -18.19
C ILE A 147 -16.72 -0.47 -17.11
N PRO A 148 -16.70 0.61 -16.30
CA PRO A 148 -17.74 0.85 -15.31
C PRO A 148 -19.07 1.15 -15.99
N LYS A 149 -20.10 0.35 -15.69
CA LYS A 149 -21.47 0.61 -16.14
C LYS A 149 -22.08 1.69 -15.25
N THR A 150 -22.18 2.90 -15.78
CA THR A 150 -23.00 3.95 -15.15
C THR A 150 -24.46 3.64 -15.44
N THR A 151 -25.21 3.15 -14.45
CA THR A 151 -26.67 3.10 -14.56
C THR A 151 -27.19 4.54 -14.46
N PRO A 152 -27.88 5.08 -15.47
CA PRO A 152 -28.55 6.37 -15.31
C PRO A 152 -29.63 6.23 -14.23
N ARG A 153 -29.70 7.22 -13.33
CA ARG A 153 -30.75 7.33 -12.31
C ARG A 153 -32.11 7.61 -12.95
#